data_AF-A0A836BIK2-F1
#
_entry.id   AF-A0A836BIK2-F1
#
_cell.length_a   1.000
_cell.length_b   1.000
_cell.length_c   1.000
_cell.angle_alpha   90.00
_cell.angle_beta   90.00
_cell.angle_gamma   90.00
#
_symmetry.space_group_name_H-M   'P 1'
#
loop_
_entity.id
_entity.type
_entity.pdbx_description
1 polymer ?
#
loop_
_entity_poly.entity_id
_entity_poly.type
_entity_poly.pdbx_seq_one_letter_code
_entity_poly.pdbx_strand_id
1 'polypeptide(L)' 'MREQRKYCLKCKKEIKSSDLHKIIIYVVDEKFSEHHYEHIECTNRFTI' A
#
# COMPACT_ATOMS: atom_id res chain seq x y z
N MET A 1 -1.45 -16.08 -15.46
CA MET A 1 -1.35 -14.61 -15.42
C MET A 1 -0.40 -14.27 -14.27
N ARG A 2 0.70 -13.53 -14.50
CA ARG A 2 1.61 -13.16 -13.39
C ARG A 2 0.89 -12.14 -12.51
N GLU A 3 0.41 -12.56 -11.35
CA GLU A 3 0.03 -11.62 -10.30
C GLU A 3 1.27 -10.79 -9.97
N GLN A 4 1.23 -9.49 -10.23
CA GLN A 4 2.30 -8.59 -9.78
C GLN A 4 2.31 -8.64 -8.26
N ARG A 5 3.44 -9.05 -7.68
CA ARG A 5 3.60 -9.14 -6.24
C ARG A 5 3.47 -7.74 -5.64
N LYS A 6 2.50 -7.58 -4.74
CA LYS A 6 2.29 -6.34 -3.99
C LYS A 6 3.04 -6.44 -2.67
N TYR A 7 3.72 -5.38 -2.28
CA TYR A 7 4.44 -5.34 -1.01
C TYR A 7 3.90 -4.22 -0.16
N CYS A 8 3.71 -4.50 1.13
CA CYS A 8 3.28 -3.49 2.08
C CYS A 8 4.42 -2.48 2.32
N LEU A 9 4.11 -1.19 2.13
CA LEU A 9 5.07 -0.11 2.31
C LEU A 9 5.64 -0.05 3.74
N LYS A 10 4.85 -0.47 4.74
CA LYS A 10 5.19 -0.43 6.17
C LYS A 10 6.00 -1.62 6.65
N CYS A 11 5.47 -2.84 6.55
CA CYS A 11 6.14 -4.03 7.08
C CYS A 11 7.05 -4.73 6.06
N LYS A 12 7.08 -4.27 4.80
CA LYS A 12 7.83 -4.85 3.67
C LYS A 12 7.49 -6.30 3.33
N LYS A 13 6.46 -6.87 3.95
CA LYS A 13 5.94 -8.20 3.61
C LYS A 13 5.09 -8.15 2.34
N GLU A 14 5.08 -9.26 1.61
CA GLU A 14 4.17 -9.47 0.49
C GLU A 14 2.71 -9.45 0.97
N ILE A 15 1.85 -8.79 0.20
CA ILE A 15 0.40 -8.76 0.39
C ILE A 15 -0.16 -9.91 -0.45
N LYS A 16 -0.73 -10.91 0.22
CA LYS A 16 -1.38 -12.05 -0.45
C LYS A 16 -2.77 -11.67 -0.94
N SER A 17 -3.33 -12.47 -1.83
CA SER A 17 -4.68 -12.27 -2.36
C SER A 17 -5.77 -12.26 -1.29
N SER A 18 -5.56 -12.96 -0.17
CA SER A 18 -6.46 -13.00 0.99
C SER A 18 -6.31 -11.80 1.94
N ASP A 19 -5.28 -10.98 1.76
CA ASP A 19 -4.91 -9.98 2.76
C ASP A 19 -5.66 -8.66 2.53
N LEU A 20 -6.29 -8.16 3.60
CA LEU A 20 -6.88 -6.84 3.59
C LEU A 20 -5.78 -5.78 3.55
N HIS A 21 -5.82 -4.96 2.52
CA HIS A 21 -4.87 -3.88 2.31
C HIS A 21 -5.59 -2.64 1.75
N LYS A 22 -5.00 -1.48 2.03
CA LYS A 22 -5.41 -0.20 1.44
C LYS A 22 -4.44 0.18 0.33
N ILE A 23 -4.97 0.87 -0.67
CA ILE A 23 -4.19 1.47 -1.76
C ILE A 23 -4.06 2.96 -1.42
N ILE A 24 -2.82 3.45 -1.43
CA ILE A 24 -2.49 4.85 -1.20
C ILE A 24 -2.02 5.43 -2.54
N ILE A 25 -2.71 6.48 -2.97
CA ILE A 25 -2.39 7.23 -4.18
C ILE A 25 -2.28 8.69 -3.74
N TYR A 26 -1.15 9.33 -4.05
CA TYR A 26 -0.96 10.75 -3.83
C TYR A 26 -1.33 11.50 -5.10
N VAL A 27 -1.89 12.71 -4.94
CA VAL A 27 -2.14 13.63 -6.05
C VAL A 27 -1.19 14.81 -5.90
N VAL A 28 -0.35 15.03 -6.91
CA VAL A 28 0.59 16.17 -6.98
C VAL A 28 0.42 16.82 -8.34
N ASP A 29 0.21 18.14 -8.37
CA ASP A 29 -0.02 18.90 -9.62
C ASP A 29 -1.07 18.24 -10.53
N GLU A 30 -2.21 17.83 -9.94
CA GLU A 30 -3.32 17.15 -10.62
C GLU A 30 -2.96 15.78 -11.25
N LYS A 31 -1.77 15.24 -10.97
CA LYS A 31 -1.30 13.93 -11.43
C LYS A 31 -1.30 12.92 -10.29
N PHE A 32 -1.73 11.70 -10.58
CA PHE A 32 -1.67 10.58 -9.65
C PHE A 32 -0.25 10.00 -9.57
N SER A 33 0.25 9.78 -8.35
CA SER A 33 1.48 9.04 -8.11
C SER A 33 1.30 7.55 -8.35
N GLU A 34 2.41 6.80 -8.30
CA GLU A 34 2.36 5.34 -8.27
C GLU A 34 1.48 4.80 -7.12
N HIS A 35 0.90 3.62 -7.34
CA HIS A 35 0.07 2.93 -6.35
C HIS A 35 0.96 2.34 -5.24
N HIS A 36 0.76 2.81 -4.02
CA HIS A 36 1.38 2.22 -2.84
C HIS A 36 0.36 1.35 -2.10
N TYR A 37 0.83 0.30 -1.43
CA TYR A 37 -0.04 -0.63 -0.72
C TYR A 37 0.37 -0.76 0.75
N GLU A 38 -0.61 -0.83 1.65
CA GLU A 38 -0.37 -1.05 3.08
C GLU A 38 -1.36 -2.07 3.64
N HIS A 39 -0.90 -3.01 4.47
CA HIS A 39 -1.81 -3.85 5.25
C HIS A 39 -2.62 -2.97 6.20
N ILE A 40 -3.89 -3.32 6.43
CA ILE A 40 -4.76 -2.60 7.37
C ILE A 40 -4.20 -2.66 8.80
N GLU A 41 -3.61 -3.78 9.21
CA GLU A 41 -2.97 -3.96 10.51
C GLU A 41 -1.67 -3.14 10.69
N CYS A 42 -1.06 -2.67 9.59
CA CYS A 42 0.12 -1.82 9.65
C CYS A 42 -0.28 -0.36 9.90
N THR A 43 -0.93 -0.09 11.03
CA THR A 43 -1.26 1.27 11.45
C THR A 43 -0.01 2.00 11.89
N ASN A 44 0.32 3.09 11.20
CA ASN A 44 1.29 4.05 11.70
C ASN A 44 0.78 4.61 13.03
N ARG A 45 1.62 4.65 14.06
CA ARG A 45 1.42 5.61 15.15
C ARG A 45 1.53 6.99 14.48
N PHE A 46 0.40 7.65 14.23
CA PHE A 46 0.40 9.02 13.74
C PHE A 46 0.96 9.90 14.86
N THR A 47 2.25 10.19 14.82
CA THR A 47 2.78 11.39 15.48
C THR A 47 2.57 12.54 14.50
N ILE A 48 1.60 13.39 14.84
CA ILE A 48 1.42 14.73 14.26
C ILE A 48 2.62 15.58 14.67
#